data_AF-A0A955PFZ4-F1
#
_entry.id   AF-A0A955PFZ4-F1
#
_cell.length_a   1.000
_cell.length_b   1.000
_cell.length_c   1.000
_cell.angle_alpha   90.00
_cell.angle_beta   90.00
_cell.angle_gamma   90.00
#
_symmetry.space_group_name_H-M   'P 1'
#
loop_
_entity.id
_entity.type
_entity.pdbx_description
1 polymer ?
#
loop_
_entity_poly.entity_id
_entity_poly.type
_entity_poly.pdbx_seq_one_letter_code
_entity_poly.pdbx_strand_id
1 'polypeptide(L)'
;MKYGKLWLSFAFVIAASFLVLGYYGREIYRLAPPIPENVVANSGEVLFTGQDIRDGQNVWQSIGGQQVGSVWGHGAYVAPDWSADWLHRELVWLLDHWAMEEHGVSWEELEVGPKAAIKARLKEEIRTNSYNKENGVLEVSSDRAEAIASVGEHYTALFGDDPSKHSLREAYAIPANTVKDPERQRKMNAFFFWSSWSCATNRPGQEITYTNNWPAESL
;
A
#
# COMPACT_ATOMS: atom_id res chain seq x y z
N MET A 1 29.72 18.19 46.00
CA MET A 1 28.83 17.02 45.76
C MET A 1 29.53 16.09 44.77
N LYS A 2 29.66 14.78 45.05
CA LYS A 2 30.37 13.83 44.17
C LYS A 2 29.37 13.08 43.29
N TYR A 3 29.13 13.57 42.08
CA TYR A 3 28.15 13.01 41.14
C TYR A 3 28.73 11.96 40.17
N GLY A 4 29.97 11.52 40.35
CA GLY A 4 30.64 10.62 39.39
C GLY A 4 29.86 9.34 39.08
N LYS A 5 29.21 8.73 40.09
CA LYS A 5 28.35 7.56 39.88
C LYS A 5 27.12 7.87 39.02
N LEU A 6 26.47 9.03 39.23
CA LEU A 6 25.32 9.44 38.44
C LEU A 6 25.70 9.76 36.99
N TRP A 7 26.84 10.41 36.77
CA TRP A 7 27.36 10.66 35.42
C TRP A 7 27.73 9.38 34.68
N LEU A 8 28.31 8.38 35.37
CA LEU A 8 28.58 7.07 34.78
C LEU A 8 27.28 6.32 34.44
N SER A 9 26.29 6.33 35.33
CA SER A 9 24.96 5.75 35.05
C SER A 9 24.27 6.43 33.87
N PHE A 10 24.31 7.76 33.81
CA PHE A 10 23.76 8.51 32.68
C PHE A 10 24.48 8.18 31.36
N ALA A 11 25.81 8.20 31.36
CA ALA A 11 26.60 7.85 30.17
C ALA A 11 26.31 6.42 29.69
N PHE A 12 26.15 5.48 30.62
CA PHE A 12 25.77 4.10 30.29
C PHE A 12 24.39 4.03 29.63
N VAL A 13 23.37 4.69 30.21
CA VAL A 13 22.01 4.73 29.63
C VAL A 13 22.05 5.31 28.22
N ILE A 14 22.72 6.44 28.03
CA ILE A 14 22.87 7.07 26.71
C ILE A 14 23.55 6.12 25.72
N ALA A 15 24.71 5.56 26.06
CA ALA A 15 25.46 4.69 25.18
C ALA A 15 24.67 3.43 24.81
N ALA A 16 24.01 2.78 25.77
CA ALA A 16 23.19 1.61 25.54
C ALA A 16 21.97 1.93 24.66
N SER A 17 21.27 3.04 24.91
CA SER A 17 20.15 3.49 24.08
C SER A 17 20.56 3.77 22.63
N PHE A 18 21.68 4.47 22.42
CA PHE A 18 22.19 4.73 21.06
C PHE A 18 22.66 3.47 20.34
N LEU A 19 23.21 2.49 21.06
CA LEU A 19 23.58 1.20 20.49
C LEU A 19 22.33 0.46 19.97
N VAL A 20 21.29 0.37 20.79
CA VAL A 20 20.01 -0.26 20.40
C VAL A 20 19.39 0.49 19.22
N LEU A 21 19.33 1.82 19.28
CA LEU A 21 18.79 2.66 18.21
C LEU A 21 19.56 2.47 16.89
N GLY A 22 20.89 2.48 16.94
CA GLY A 22 21.73 2.30 15.75
C GLY A 22 21.61 0.89 15.15
N TYR A 23 21.52 -0.13 16.00
CA TYR A 23 21.31 -1.51 15.55
C TYR A 23 19.97 -1.67 14.81
N TYR A 24 18.86 -1.25 15.42
CA TYR A 24 17.55 -1.36 14.77
C TYR A 24 17.39 -0.39 13.59
N GLY A 25 18.04 0.77 13.62
CA GLY A 25 18.13 1.66 12.45
C GLY A 25 18.76 0.95 11.23
N ARG A 26 19.85 0.19 11.44
CA ARG A 26 20.45 -0.62 10.37
C ARG A 26 19.53 -1.73 9.87
N GLU A 27 18.81 -2.39 10.77
CA GLU A 27 17.85 -3.44 10.39
C GLU A 27 16.68 -2.88 9.57
N ILE A 28 16.17 -1.69 9.90
CA ILE A 28 15.14 -1.00 9.09
C ILE A 28 15.59 -0.85 7.64
N TYR A 29 16.82 -0.39 7.38
CA TYR A 29 17.33 -0.24 6.00
C TYR A 29 17.47 -1.57 5.24
N ARG A 30 17.72 -2.68 5.94
CA ARG A 30 17.90 -4.00 5.33
C ARG A 30 16.59 -4.74 5.09
N LEU A 31 15.61 -4.48 5.96
CA LEU A 31 14.34 -5.21 6.03
C LEU A 31 13.15 -4.37 5.58
N ALA A 32 13.36 -3.13 5.11
CA ALA A 32 12.32 -2.32 4.50
C ALA A 32 11.69 -3.04 3.29
N PRO A 33 10.39 -2.82 3.02
CA PRO A 33 9.79 -3.29 1.78
C PRO A 33 10.57 -2.72 0.59
N PRO A 34 10.99 -3.55 -0.38
CA PRO A 34 11.71 -3.08 -1.55
C PRO A 34 10.78 -2.25 -2.43
N ILE A 35 11.33 -1.22 -3.09
CA ILE A 35 10.68 -0.58 -4.23
C ILE A 35 11.17 -1.34 -5.46
N PRO A 36 10.29 -2.04 -6.20
CA PRO A 36 10.70 -2.80 -7.37
C PRO A 36 11.21 -1.89 -8.48
N GLU A 37 12.07 -2.42 -9.35
CA GLU A 37 12.48 -1.73 -10.57
C GLU A 37 11.32 -1.64 -11.56
N ASN A 38 10.54 -2.72 -11.69
CA ASN A 38 9.35 -2.79 -12.51
C ASN A 38 8.26 -3.60 -11.82
N VAL A 39 7.02 -3.16 -11.95
CA VAL A 39 5.81 -3.92 -11.65
C VAL A 39 5.26 -4.39 -12.99
N VAL A 40 5.12 -5.70 -13.17
CA VAL A 40 4.82 -6.33 -14.46
C VAL A 40 3.64 -7.28 -14.29
N ALA A 41 2.67 -7.24 -15.19
CA ALA A 41 1.61 -8.23 -15.25
C ALA A 41 2.13 -9.53 -15.86
N ASN A 42 1.52 -10.68 -15.54
CA ASN A 42 1.90 -11.98 -16.15
C ASN A 42 1.81 -11.98 -17.70
N SER A 43 1.06 -11.04 -18.29
CA SER A 43 1.01 -10.79 -19.74
C SER A 43 2.31 -10.22 -20.33
N GLY A 44 3.22 -9.74 -19.47
CA GLY A 44 4.44 -9.02 -19.83
C GLY A 44 4.28 -7.50 -19.90
N GLU A 45 3.07 -6.97 -19.62
CA GLU A 45 2.83 -5.53 -19.57
C GLU A 45 3.49 -4.88 -18.34
N VAL A 46 4.26 -3.82 -18.54
CA VAL A 46 4.84 -3.04 -17.44
C VAL A 46 3.78 -2.04 -16.95
N LEU A 47 3.32 -2.20 -15.71
CA LEU A 47 2.33 -1.34 -15.09
C LEU A 47 2.97 -0.06 -14.54
N PHE A 48 4.06 -0.22 -13.77
CA PHE A 48 4.78 0.86 -13.12
C PHE A 48 6.28 0.59 -13.11
N THR A 49 7.08 1.65 -13.16
CA THR A 49 8.50 1.59 -12.84
C THR A 49 8.76 1.98 -11.38
N GLY A 50 9.92 1.61 -10.84
CA GLY A 50 10.37 2.10 -9.54
C GLY A 50 10.49 3.62 -9.49
N GLN A 51 10.77 4.26 -10.62
CA GLN A 51 10.77 5.72 -10.71
C GLN A 51 9.35 6.30 -10.65
N ASP A 52 8.36 5.66 -11.24
CA ASP A 52 6.95 6.08 -11.12
C ASP A 52 6.48 6.07 -9.66
N ILE A 53 6.87 5.06 -8.89
CA ILE A 53 6.56 4.96 -7.45
C ILE A 53 7.19 6.13 -6.68
N ARG A 54 8.46 6.44 -6.94
CA ARG A 54 9.18 7.55 -6.28
C ARG A 54 8.62 8.92 -6.67
N ASP A 55 8.33 9.11 -7.94
CA ASP A 55 7.70 10.34 -8.43
C ASP A 55 6.29 10.47 -7.85
N GLY A 56 5.55 9.37 -7.74
CA GLY A 56 4.25 9.30 -7.09
C GLY A 56 4.29 9.74 -5.63
N GLN A 57 5.31 9.30 -4.89
CA GLN A 57 5.57 9.77 -3.53
C GLN A 57 5.76 11.30 -3.49
N ASN A 58 6.51 11.87 -4.46
CA ASN A 58 6.69 13.31 -4.57
C ASN A 58 5.38 14.03 -4.92
N VAL A 59 4.53 13.45 -5.78
CA VAL A 59 3.20 13.98 -6.08
C VAL A 59 2.36 14.03 -4.82
N TRP A 60 2.28 12.93 -4.07
CA TRP A 60 1.56 12.87 -2.79
C TRP A 60 2.07 13.90 -1.78
N GLN A 61 3.39 14.06 -1.64
CA GLN A 61 3.97 15.10 -0.79
C GLN A 61 3.56 16.51 -1.24
N SER A 62 3.53 16.77 -2.55
CA SER A 62 3.22 18.10 -3.10
C SER A 62 1.79 18.56 -2.84
N ILE A 63 0.85 17.63 -2.63
CA ILE A 63 -0.55 17.96 -2.31
C ILE A 63 -0.79 18.10 -0.81
N GLY A 64 0.25 17.93 0.02
CA GLY A 64 0.19 18.04 1.49
C GLY A 64 0.56 16.76 2.23
N GLY A 65 0.74 15.64 1.52
CA GLY A 65 1.18 14.36 2.07
C GLY A 65 0.29 13.88 3.22
N GLN A 66 0.91 13.73 4.40
CA GLN A 66 0.24 13.32 5.63
C GLN A 66 -0.78 14.33 6.17
N GLN A 67 -0.92 15.52 5.58
CA GLN A 67 -1.94 16.49 5.96
C GLN A 67 -3.28 16.27 5.24
N VAL A 68 -3.28 15.49 4.15
CA VAL A 68 -4.50 15.22 3.34
C VAL A 68 -5.16 13.89 3.71
N GLY A 69 -4.42 12.99 4.36
CA GLY A 69 -4.88 11.68 4.83
C GLY A 69 -3.72 10.96 5.50
N SER A 70 -3.78 9.64 5.61
CA SER A 70 -2.68 8.83 6.17
C SER A 70 -2.12 7.83 5.17
N VAL A 71 -0.86 7.44 5.37
CA VAL A 71 -0.20 6.32 4.70
C VAL A 71 0.51 5.54 5.80
N TRP A 72 0.30 4.23 5.85
CA TRP A 72 0.82 3.36 6.91
C TRP A 72 0.46 3.83 8.33
N GLY A 73 -0.75 4.35 8.50
CA GLY A 73 -1.31 4.81 9.79
C GLY A 73 -0.79 6.16 10.25
N HIS A 74 0.08 6.84 9.49
CA HIS A 74 0.64 8.13 9.85
C HIS A 74 0.05 9.23 8.96
N GLY A 75 -0.72 10.13 9.56
CA GLY A 75 -1.21 11.34 8.91
C GLY A 75 -2.51 11.88 9.50
N ALA A 76 -3.26 12.60 8.69
CA ALA A 76 -4.55 13.19 9.04
C ALA A 76 -5.67 12.14 9.05
N TYR A 77 -6.77 12.46 9.73
CA TYR A 77 -7.85 11.51 10.04
C TYR A 77 -9.19 11.83 9.38
N VAL A 78 -9.27 12.88 8.55
CA VAL A 78 -10.51 13.23 7.84
C VAL A 78 -10.67 12.37 6.59
N ALA A 79 -9.67 12.40 5.70
CA ALA A 79 -9.58 11.42 4.62
C ALA A 79 -9.05 10.08 5.15
N PRO A 80 -9.23 8.97 4.39
CA PRO A 80 -8.82 7.65 4.84
C PRO A 80 -7.29 7.49 4.91
N ASP A 81 -6.87 6.31 5.39
CA ASP A 81 -5.52 5.83 5.11
C ASP A 81 -5.48 5.25 3.69
N TRP A 82 -4.63 5.82 2.83
CA TRP A 82 -4.56 5.47 1.42
C TRP A 82 -4.00 4.07 1.17
N SER A 83 -3.12 3.57 2.06
CA SER A 83 -2.63 2.19 1.96
C SER A 83 -3.72 1.18 2.30
N ALA A 84 -4.55 1.48 3.30
CA ALA A 84 -5.65 0.61 3.71
C ALA A 84 -6.86 0.69 2.76
N ASP A 85 -7.25 1.89 2.32
CA ASP A 85 -8.37 2.08 1.39
C ASP A 85 -8.03 1.51 0.01
N TRP A 86 -6.79 1.67 -0.49
CA TRP A 86 -6.36 1.03 -1.72
C TRP A 86 -6.44 -0.48 -1.59
N LEU A 87 -5.85 -1.04 -0.53
CA LEU A 87 -5.85 -2.47 -0.27
C LEU A 87 -7.27 -3.02 -0.31
N HIS A 88 -8.17 -2.47 0.50
CA HIS A 88 -9.54 -2.96 0.58
C HIS A 88 -10.26 -2.92 -0.78
N ARG A 89 -10.13 -1.83 -1.53
CA ARG A 89 -10.75 -1.69 -2.87
C ARG A 89 -10.19 -2.72 -3.85
N GLU A 90 -8.89 -2.95 -3.85
CA GLU A 90 -8.22 -3.95 -4.69
C GLU A 90 -8.74 -5.36 -4.36
N LEU A 91 -8.88 -5.68 -3.07
CA LEU A 91 -9.41 -6.96 -2.62
C LEU A 91 -10.86 -7.18 -3.03
N VAL A 92 -11.73 -6.21 -2.75
CA VAL A 92 -13.16 -6.31 -3.09
C VAL A 92 -13.33 -6.42 -4.60
N TRP A 93 -12.56 -5.67 -5.39
CA TRP A 93 -12.60 -5.78 -6.84
C TRP A 93 -12.26 -7.20 -7.32
N LEU A 94 -11.19 -7.81 -6.80
CA LEU A 94 -10.82 -9.19 -7.16
C LEU A 94 -11.90 -10.20 -6.77
N LEU A 95 -12.48 -10.05 -5.58
CA LEU A 95 -13.56 -10.91 -5.11
C LEU A 95 -14.80 -10.81 -6.00
N ASP A 96 -15.23 -9.61 -6.36
CA ASP A 96 -16.37 -9.39 -7.25
C ASP A 96 -16.08 -9.88 -8.67
N HIS A 97 -14.86 -9.67 -9.17
CA HIS A 97 -14.45 -10.13 -10.48
C HIS A 97 -14.54 -11.65 -10.59
N TRP A 98 -13.92 -12.39 -9.65
CA TRP A 98 -13.97 -13.85 -9.63
C TRP A 98 -15.38 -14.40 -9.35
N ALA A 99 -16.15 -13.74 -8.48
CA ALA A 99 -17.54 -14.13 -8.22
C ALA A 99 -18.39 -14.03 -9.50
N MET A 100 -18.24 -12.94 -10.25
CA MET A 100 -18.97 -12.73 -11.49
C MET A 100 -18.51 -13.70 -12.58
N GLU A 101 -17.21 -13.92 -12.73
CA GLU A 101 -16.64 -14.81 -13.73
C GLU A 101 -17.05 -16.28 -13.49
N GLU A 102 -16.96 -16.77 -12.25
CA GLU A 102 -17.16 -18.18 -11.92
C GLU A 102 -18.63 -18.53 -11.62
N HIS A 103 -19.42 -17.57 -11.12
CA HIS A 103 -20.78 -17.82 -10.62
C HIS A 103 -21.85 -16.88 -11.19
N GLY A 104 -21.48 -15.83 -11.92
CA GLY A 104 -22.43 -14.89 -12.55
C GLY A 104 -23.19 -14.00 -11.55
N VAL A 105 -22.71 -13.88 -10.31
CA VAL A 105 -23.31 -13.06 -9.24
C VAL A 105 -22.23 -12.26 -8.52
N SER A 106 -22.63 -11.24 -7.76
CA SER A 106 -21.68 -10.44 -6.97
C SER A 106 -21.07 -11.24 -5.79
N TRP A 107 -19.92 -10.80 -5.28
CA TRP A 107 -19.29 -11.40 -4.09
C TRP A 107 -20.23 -11.45 -2.88
N GLU A 108 -21.09 -10.43 -2.75
CA GLU A 108 -22.04 -10.33 -1.64
C GLU A 108 -23.12 -11.42 -1.70
N GLU A 109 -23.54 -11.80 -2.90
CA GLU A 109 -24.62 -12.76 -3.16
C GLU A 109 -24.16 -14.23 -3.18
N LEU A 110 -22.85 -14.48 -3.15
CA LEU A 110 -22.33 -15.85 -3.13
C LEU A 110 -22.76 -16.63 -1.89
N GLU A 111 -23.09 -17.90 -2.12
CA GLU A 111 -23.27 -18.88 -1.05
C GLU A 111 -21.96 -19.12 -0.27
N VAL A 112 -22.10 -19.56 0.98
CA VAL A 112 -20.98 -19.71 1.94
C VAL A 112 -19.83 -20.57 1.39
N GLY A 113 -20.13 -21.63 0.63
CA GLY A 113 -19.13 -22.52 0.05
C GLY A 113 -18.22 -21.81 -0.97
N PRO A 114 -18.76 -21.34 -2.11
CA PRO A 114 -18.04 -20.51 -3.08
C PRO A 114 -17.31 -19.32 -2.45
N LYS A 115 -17.96 -18.64 -1.51
CA LYS A 115 -17.39 -17.49 -0.79
C LYS A 115 -16.11 -17.87 -0.05
N ALA A 116 -16.09 -19.02 0.62
CA ALA A 116 -14.89 -19.50 1.31
C ALA A 116 -13.75 -19.88 0.35
N ALA A 117 -14.07 -20.46 -0.80
CA ALA A 117 -13.09 -20.84 -1.82
C ALA A 117 -12.40 -19.61 -2.43
N ILE A 118 -13.19 -18.63 -2.89
CA ILE A 118 -12.68 -17.38 -3.48
C ILE A 118 -11.88 -16.58 -2.44
N LYS A 119 -12.30 -16.54 -1.16
CA LYS A 119 -11.53 -15.91 -0.09
C LYS A 119 -10.16 -16.56 0.13
N ALA A 120 -10.09 -17.90 0.06
CA ALA A 120 -8.82 -18.61 0.16
C ALA A 120 -7.88 -18.26 -1.00
N ARG A 121 -8.42 -18.22 -2.24
CA ARG A 121 -7.69 -17.77 -3.44
C ARG A 121 -7.16 -16.34 -3.27
N LEU A 122 -7.99 -15.41 -2.80
CA LEU A 122 -7.59 -14.02 -2.55
C LEU A 122 -6.40 -13.95 -1.59
N LYS A 123 -6.47 -14.68 -0.47
CA LYS A 123 -5.41 -14.69 0.52
C LYS A 123 -4.09 -15.19 -0.07
N GLU A 124 -4.13 -16.22 -0.91
CA GLU A 124 -2.95 -16.72 -1.61
C GLU A 124 -2.39 -15.69 -2.60
N GLU A 125 -3.24 -15.12 -3.46
CA GLU A 125 -2.88 -14.10 -4.46
C GLU A 125 -2.18 -12.88 -3.83
N ILE A 126 -2.71 -12.41 -2.70
CA ILE A 126 -2.30 -11.12 -2.12
C ILE A 126 -1.10 -11.26 -1.18
N ARG A 127 -1.07 -12.35 -0.39
CA ARG A 127 0.00 -12.56 0.59
C ARG A 127 1.26 -13.15 -0.02
N THR A 128 1.16 -13.85 -1.15
CA THR A 128 2.32 -14.42 -1.84
C THR A 128 3.28 -13.32 -2.28
N ASN A 129 4.57 -13.52 -2.04
CA ASN A 129 5.59 -12.58 -2.43
C ASN A 129 6.18 -12.96 -3.80
N SER A 130 5.75 -12.23 -4.83
CA SER A 130 6.20 -12.36 -6.22
C SER A 130 7.33 -11.39 -6.59
N TYR A 131 7.93 -10.70 -5.61
CA TYR A 131 9.09 -9.84 -5.87
C TYR A 131 10.37 -10.69 -6.02
N ASN A 132 10.97 -10.62 -7.20
CA ASN A 132 12.26 -11.24 -7.46
C ASN A 132 13.41 -10.26 -7.18
N LYS A 133 14.22 -10.59 -6.17
CA LYS A 133 15.34 -9.77 -5.73
C LYS A 133 16.51 -9.71 -6.73
N GLU A 134 16.65 -10.71 -7.60
CA GLU A 134 17.78 -10.80 -8.54
C GLU A 134 17.62 -9.82 -9.70
N ASN A 135 16.39 -9.62 -10.19
CA ASN A 135 16.08 -8.74 -11.32
C ASN A 135 15.21 -7.52 -10.94
N GLY A 136 14.80 -7.40 -9.67
CA GLY A 136 14.02 -6.27 -9.18
C GLY A 136 12.57 -6.23 -9.67
N VAL A 137 12.06 -7.30 -10.27
CA VAL A 137 10.70 -7.33 -10.83
C VAL A 137 9.69 -7.79 -9.77
N LEU A 138 8.59 -7.06 -9.64
CA LEU A 138 7.37 -7.51 -8.96
C LEU A 138 6.37 -7.96 -10.01
N GLU A 139 6.05 -9.25 -10.03
CA GLU A 139 5.06 -9.82 -10.95
C GLU A 139 3.67 -9.86 -10.31
N VAL A 140 2.62 -9.48 -11.04
CA VAL A 140 1.22 -9.54 -10.59
C VAL A 140 0.35 -10.28 -11.62
N SER A 141 -0.67 -11.00 -11.16
CA SER A 141 -1.62 -11.66 -12.07
C SER A 141 -2.32 -10.66 -12.99
N SER A 142 -2.86 -11.14 -14.11
CA SER A 142 -3.67 -10.32 -15.02
C SER A 142 -4.88 -9.73 -14.30
N ASP A 143 -5.60 -10.54 -13.51
CA ASP A 143 -6.76 -10.10 -12.73
C ASP A 143 -6.36 -8.98 -11.75
N ARG A 144 -5.20 -9.11 -11.10
CA ARG A 144 -4.67 -8.09 -10.20
C ARG A 144 -4.23 -6.82 -10.95
N ALA A 145 -3.70 -6.95 -12.17
CA ALA A 145 -3.41 -5.80 -13.02
C ALA A 145 -4.69 -5.02 -13.38
N GLU A 146 -5.78 -5.71 -13.70
CA GLU A 146 -7.09 -5.10 -13.94
C GLU A 146 -7.65 -4.44 -12.67
N ALA A 147 -7.48 -5.09 -11.51
CA ALA A 147 -7.86 -4.52 -10.22
C ALA A 147 -7.10 -3.21 -9.94
N ILE A 148 -5.79 -3.19 -10.16
CA ILE A 148 -4.93 -2.01 -10.01
C ILE A 148 -5.40 -0.88 -10.93
N ALA A 149 -5.77 -1.19 -12.18
CA ALA A 149 -6.26 -0.20 -13.14
C ALA A 149 -7.59 0.41 -12.67
N SER A 150 -8.57 -0.42 -12.29
CA SER A 150 -9.89 0.00 -11.79
C SER A 150 -9.79 0.84 -10.51
N VAL A 151 -8.96 0.41 -9.55
CA VAL A 151 -8.70 1.20 -8.33
C VAL A 151 -7.97 2.50 -8.67
N GLY A 152 -7.07 2.47 -9.64
CA GLY A 152 -6.40 3.66 -10.17
C GLY A 152 -7.39 4.69 -10.75
N GLU A 153 -8.40 4.25 -11.49
CA GLU A 153 -9.46 5.14 -12.00
C GLU A 153 -10.23 5.83 -10.86
N HIS A 154 -10.52 5.11 -9.77
CA HIS A 154 -11.14 5.70 -8.59
C HIS A 154 -10.33 6.88 -8.03
N TYR A 155 -9.02 6.69 -7.84
CA TYR A 155 -8.15 7.74 -7.28
C TYR A 155 -7.87 8.86 -8.26
N THR A 156 -7.75 8.57 -9.55
CA THR A 156 -7.69 9.59 -10.62
C THR A 156 -8.93 10.50 -10.56
N ALA A 157 -10.13 9.91 -10.46
CA ALA A 157 -11.36 10.67 -10.31
C ALA A 157 -11.45 11.44 -8.99
N LEU A 158 -11.00 10.83 -7.87
CA LEU A 158 -11.04 11.44 -6.54
C LEU A 158 -10.17 12.69 -6.47
N PHE A 159 -8.92 12.60 -6.91
CA PHE A 159 -7.95 13.71 -6.85
C PHE A 159 -8.03 14.67 -8.05
N GLY A 160 -8.74 14.28 -9.12
CA GLY A 160 -9.09 15.12 -10.27
C GLY A 160 -10.34 15.97 -10.03
N ASP A 161 -11.07 16.25 -11.12
CA ASP A 161 -12.24 17.13 -11.14
C ASP A 161 -13.56 16.42 -11.50
N ASP A 162 -13.57 15.07 -11.54
CA ASP A 162 -14.75 14.28 -11.88
C ASP A 162 -15.95 14.63 -10.98
N PRO A 163 -17.07 15.15 -11.54
CA PRO A 163 -18.23 15.57 -10.76
C PRO A 163 -18.83 14.47 -9.86
N SER A 164 -18.71 13.20 -10.23
CA SER A 164 -19.21 12.06 -9.45
C SER A 164 -18.54 11.92 -8.09
N LYS A 165 -17.34 12.49 -7.92
CA LYS A 165 -16.58 12.45 -6.66
C LYS A 165 -16.75 13.70 -5.81
N HIS A 166 -17.60 14.66 -6.20
CA HIS A 166 -17.77 15.92 -5.48
C HIS A 166 -18.09 15.71 -3.98
N SER A 167 -19.14 14.95 -3.66
CA SER A 167 -19.53 14.69 -2.27
C SER A 167 -18.46 13.93 -1.48
N LEU A 168 -17.73 13.02 -2.13
CA LEU A 168 -16.66 12.27 -1.48
C LEU A 168 -15.46 13.18 -1.16
N ARG A 169 -15.09 14.05 -2.11
CA ARG A 169 -14.06 15.09 -1.89
C ARG A 169 -14.43 16.03 -0.75
N GLU A 170 -15.69 16.48 -0.69
CA GLU A 170 -16.17 17.30 0.45
C GLU A 170 -16.03 16.55 1.78
N ALA A 171 -16.45 15.28 1.82
CA ALA A 171 -16.34 14.45 3.02
C ALA A 171 -14.88 14.23 3.46
N TYR A 172 -13.95 14.14 2.51
CA TYR A 172 -12.52 13.97 2.76
C TYR A 172 -11.75 15.29 2.89
N ALA A 173 -12.43 16.44 2.76
CA ALA A 173 -11.82 17.76 2.74
C ALA A 173 -10.72 17.93 1.66
N ILE A 174 -10.91 17.31 0.49
CA ILE A 174 -9.99 17.37 -0.65
C ILE A 174 -10.52 18.37 -1.68
N PRO A 175 -9.76 19.42 -2.05
CA PRO A 175 -10.17 20.33 -3.11
C PRO A 175 -10.35 19.60 -4.46
N ALA A 176 -11.33 20.02 -5.26
CA ALA A 176 -11.44 19.54 -6.63
C ALA A 176 -10.18 19.91 -7.43
N ASN A 177 -9.78 19.02 -8.34
CA ASN A 177 -8.62 19.22 -9.21
C ASN A 177 -7.30 19.40 -8.44
N THR A 178 -7.14 18.65 -7.34
CA THR A 178 -5.94 18.66 -6.48
C THR A 178 -4.70 18.20 -7.25
N VAL A 179 -4.83 17.15 -8.08
CA VAL A 179 -3.80 16.73 -9.04
C VAL A 179 -4.36 16.88 -10.45
N LYS A 180 -3.82 17.83 -11.22
CA LYS A 180 -4.36 18.22 -12.54
C LYS A 180 -3.80 17.43 -13.72
N ASP A 181 -2.57 16.95 -13.58
CA ASP A 181 -1.83 16.29 -14.65
C ASP A 181 -2.07 14.78 -14.59
N PRO A 182 -2.62 14.16 -15.66
CA PRO A 182 -2.87 12.73 -15.72
C PRO A 182 -1.63 11.87 -15.43
N GLU A 183 -0.45 12.29 -15.88
CA GLU A 183 0.78 11.53 -15.59
C GLU A 183 1.13 11.56 -14.10
N ARG A 184 0.87 12.68 -13.42
CA ARG A 184 1.06 12.78 -11.97
C ARG A 184 0.02 11.95 -11.21
N GLN A 185 -1.21 11.86 -11.70
CA GLN A 185 -2.24 10.99 -11.14
C GLN A 185 -1.82 9.52 -11.26
N ARG A 186 -1.39 9.07 -12.45
CA ARG A 186 -0.87 7.71 -12.67
C ARG A 186 0.29 7.38 -11.74
N LYS A 187 1.25 8.28 -11.59
CA LYS A 187 2.40 8.09 -10.68
C LYS A 187 1.96 8.02 -9.22
N MET A 188 1.01 8.86 -8.79
CA MET A 188 0.48 8.80 -7.43
C MET A 188 -0.23 7.46 -7.15
N ASN A 189 -0.95 6.91 -8.13
CA ASN A 189 -1.52 5.57 -8.04
C ASN A 189 -0.43 4.50 -7.87
N ALA A 190 0.69 4.61 -8.58
CA ALA A 190 1.84 3.70 -8.40
C ALA A 190 2.36 3.70 -6.96
N PHE A 191 2.44 4.87 -6.32
CA PHE A 191 2.83 5.01 -4.92
C PHE A 191 1.81 4.39 -3.96
N PHE A 192 0.52 4.66 -4.15
CA PHE A 192 -0.53 4.08 -3.31
C PHE A 192 -0.58 2.56 -3.44
N PHE A 193 -0.51 2.03 -4.67
CA PHE A 193 -0.38 0.60 -4.92
C PHE A 193 0.82 0.01 -4.17
N TRP A 194 2.02 0.55 -4.34
CA TRP A 194 3.21 0.02 -3.67
C TRP A 194 3.08 0.07 -2.14
N SER A 195 2.49 1.15 -1.60
CA SER A 195 2.23 1.27 -0.17
C SER A 195 1.27 0.18 0.33
N SER A 196 0.21 -0.12 -0.42
CA SER A 196 -0.75 -1.20 -0.15
C SER A 196 -0.12 -2.58 -0.27
N TRP A 197 0.65 -2.83 -1.34
CA TRP A 197 1.36 -4.09 -1.57
C TRP A 197 2.26 -4.45 -0.38
N SER A 198 3.00 -3.47 0.15
CA SER A 198 3.84 -3.69 1.32
C SER A 198 3.04 -4.07 2.58
N CYS A 199 1.79 -3.63 2.68
CA CYS A 199 0.91 -3.98 3.79
C CYS A 199 0.40 -5.42 3.74
N ALA A 200 0.24 -5.95 2.53
CA ALA A 200 -0.48 -7.20 2.29
C ALA A 200 0.42 -8.40 1.99
N THR A 201 1.62 -8.15 1.44
CA THR A 201 2.54 -9.20 1.00
C THR A 201 3.48 -9.66 2.13
N ASN A 202 3.59 -10.98 2.31
CA ASN A 202 4.46 -11.62 3.28
C ASN A 202 5.94 -11.28 3.02
N ARG A 203 6.72 -11.15 4.10
CA ARG A 203 8.19 -11.08 4.00
C ARG A 203 8.74 -12.41 3.46
N PRO A 204 9.87 -12.41 2.73
CA PRO A 204 10.48 -13.65 2.26
C PRO A 204 10.72 -14.65 3.40
N GLY A 205 10.09 -15.83 3.29
CA GLY A 205 10.20 -16.91 4.28
C GLY A 205 9.49 -16.66 5.61
N GLN A 206 8.53 -15.74 5.69
CA GLN A 206 7.75 -15.46 6.90
C GLN A 206 6.25 -15.42 6.63
N GLU A 207 5.46 -15.60 7.70
CA GLU A 207 3.99 -15.53 7.67
C GLU A 207 3.43 -14.13 7.99
N ILE A 208 4.31 -13.13 8.16
CA ILE A 208 3.96 -11.74 8.43
C ILE A 208 4.26 -10.85 7.23
N THR A 209 3.45 -9.83 7.01
CA THR A 209 3.67 -8.84 5.94
C THR A 209 4.81 -7.87 6.28
N TYR A 210 5.27 -7.06 5.32
CA TYR A 210 6.34 -6.09 5.59
C TYR A 210 5.98 -5.10 6.71
N THR A 211 4.69 -4.82 6.90
CA THR A 211 4.14 -3.94 7.93
C THR A 211 3.66 -4.68 9.19
N ASN A 212 4.04 -5.95 9.38
CA ASN A 212 3.62 -6.79 10.52
C ASN A 212 2.10 -7.01 10.59
N ASN A 213 1.47 -7.35 9.46
CA ASN A 213 0.03 -7.60 9.31
C ASN A 213 -0.86 -6.38 9.64
N TRP A 214 -0.32 -5.17 9.49
CA TRP A 214 -1.11 -3.94 9.42
C TRP A 214 -1.43 -3.63 7.95
N PRO A 215 -2.63 -3.11 7.61
CA PRO A 215 -3.74 -2.77 8.48
C PRO A 215 -4.55 -4.01 8.88
N ALA A 216 -5.50 -3.83 9.81
CA ALA A 216 -6.49 -4.86 10.05
C ALA A 216 -7.37 -5.02 8.81
N GLU A 217 -7.19 -6.13 8.11
CA GLU A 217 -8.00 -6.53 6.97
C GLU A 217 -8.51 -7.96 7.22
N SER A 218 -9.82 -8.14 7.09
CA SER A 218 -10.50 -9.38 7.43
C SER A 218 -10.64 -10.34 6.25
N LEU A 219 -10.45 -9.83 5.03
CA LEU A 219 -10.49 -10.58 3.77
C LEU A 219 -9.26 -11.49 3.62
#